data_AF-A0A520YAZ8-F1
#
_entry.id   AF-A0A520YAZ8-F1
#
_cell.length_a   1.000
_cell.length_b   1.000
_cell.length_c   1.000
_cell.angle_alpha   90.00
_cell.angle_beta   90.00
_cell.angle_gamma   90.00
#
_symmetry.space_group_name_H-M   'P 1'
#
loop_
_entity.id
_entity.type
_entity.pdbx_description
1 polymer ?
#
loop_
_entity_poly.entity_id
_entity_poly.type
_entity_poly.pdbx_seq_one_letter_code
_entity_poly.pdbx_strand_id
1 'polypeptide(L)'
;MYLAYEVVHRRAHTHPGKGRYGRWVRGHHFYHHFTNPHFNHGVTTPFWDWVFGTRRAPGVIRVPPKLAMGWLVDPRTGAVRAEHATGYSLLGRSEVRA
;
A
#
# COMPACT_ATOMS: atom_id res chain seq x y z
N MET A 1 -2.32 2.50 22.99
CA MET A 1 -1.74 2.61 21.64
C MET A 1 -2.41 1.72 20.59
N TYR A 2 -3.10 0.63 20.99
CA TYR A 2 -3.82 -0.26 20.05
C TYR A 2 -4.87 0.46 19.17
N LEU A 3 -5.71 1.33 19.76
CA LEU A 3 -6.73 2.04 18.99
C LEU A 3 -6.16 2.91 17.87
N ALA A 4 -5.06 3.62 18.14
CA ALA A 4 -4.39 4.43 17.12
C ALA A 4 -3.85 3.54 15.99
N TYR A 5 -3.28 2.38 16.33
CA TYR A 5 -2.87 1.37 15.35
C TYR A 5 -4.03 0.90 14.49
N GLU A 6 -5.14 0.48 15.09
CA GLU A 6 -6.33 0.02 14.36
C GLU A 6 -6.91 1.10 13.45
N VAL A 7 -6.97 2.35 13.92
CA VAL A 7 -7.45 3.48 13.11
C VAL A 7 -6.54 3.73 11.91
N VAL A 8 -5.22 3.76 12.11
CA VAL A 8 -4.26 3.99 11.01
C VAL A 8 -4.30 2.82 10.03
N HIS A 9 -4.31 1.59 10.53
CA HIS A 9 -4.40 0.37 9.73
C HIS A 9 -5.67 0.36 8.87
N ARG A 10 -6.84 0.56 9.49
CA ARG A 10 -8.11 0.63 8.78
C ARG A 10 -8.13 1.77 7.77
N ARG A 11 -7.58 2.94 8.10
CA ARG A 11 -7.51 4.07 7.17
C ARG A 11 -6.62 3.78 5.96
N ALA A 12 -5.54 3.03 6.11
CA ALA A 12 -4.70 2.64 4.98
C ALA A 12 -5.48 1.80 3.95
N HIS A 13 -6.37 0.92 4.41
CA HIS A 13 -7.23 0.10 3.55
C HIS A 13 -8.44 0.84 2.97
N THR A 14 -9.01 1.78 3.73
CA THR A 14 -10.29 2.43 3.35
C THR A 14 -10.13 3.78 2.67
N HIS A 15 -8.99 4.46 2.80
CA HIS A 15 -8.79 5.80 2.30
C HIS A 15 -7.43 5.95 1.57
N PRO A 16 -7.34 6.86 0.58
CA PRO A 16 -6.09 7.11 -0.14
C PRO A 16 -5.02 7.80 0.72
N GLY A 17 -5.31 8.11 2.00
CA GLY A 17 -4.41 8.82 2.90
C GLY A 17 -4.16 10.28 2.49
N LYS A 18 -3.56 11.07 3.39
CA LYS A 18 -3.19 12.48 3.12
C LYS A 18 -1.73 12.72 3.48
N GLY A 19 -1.07 13.58 2.70
CA GLY A 19 0.31 14.03 2.96
C GLY A 19 1.37 12.93 2.87
N ARG A 20 2.57 13.26 3.35
CA ARG A 20 3.75 12.37 3.28
C ARG A 20 3.59 11.13 4.17
N TYR A 21 3.09 11.31 5.40
CA TYR A 21 2.89 10.22 6.33
C TYR A 21 1.88 9.19 5.82
N GLY A 22 0.70 9.62 5.35
CA GLY A 22 -0.31 8.70 4.84
C GLY A 22 0.15 7.93 3.59
N ARG A 23 0.98 8.53 2.74
CA ARG A 23 1.61 7.82 1.61
C ARG A 23 2.64 6.81 2.10
N TRP A 24 3.46 7.18 3.08
CA TRP A 24 4.44 6.27 3.68
C TRP A 24 3.78 5.05 4.33
N VAL A 25 2.79 5.26 5.21
CA VAL A 25 2.06 4.17 5.89
C VAL A 25 1.54 3.17 4.87
N ARG A 26 0.84 3.65 3.83
CA ARG A 26 0.28 2.76 2.80
C ARG A 26 1.35 2.02 2.03
N GLY A 27 2.39 2.72 1.57
CA GLY A 27 3.48 2.07 0.83
C GLY A 27 4.16 0.99 1.66
N HIS A 28 4.45 1.31 2.93
CA HIS A 28 5.09 0.41 3.87
C HIS A 28 4.22 -0.81 4.18
N HIS A 29 2.96 -0.57 4.56
CA HIS A 29 1.97 -1.59 4.92
C HIS A 29 1.59 -2.48 3.74
N PHE A 30 1.43 -1.93 2.54
CA PHE A 30 1.07 -2.73 1.36
C PHE A 30 2.26 -3.46 0.73
N TYR A 31 3.50 -3.02 0.99
CA TYR A 31 4.67 -3.84 0.69
C TYR A 31 4.59 -5.16 1.46
N HIS A 32 4.26 -5.09 2.75
CA HIS A 32 4.08 -6.27 3.60
C HIS A 32 2.99 -7.20 3.03
N HIS A 33 1.82 -6.67 2.69
CA HIS A 33 0.72 -7.49 2.18
C HIS A 33 0.93 -8.07 0.78
N PHE A 34 1.45 -7.28 -0.16
CA PHE A 34 1.39 -7.63 -1.59
C PHE A 34 2.76 -7.87 -2.22
N THR A 35 3.86 -7.54 -1.54
CA THR A 35 5.22 -7.77 -2.05
C THR A 35 5.94 -8.85 -1.25
N ASN A 36 6.10 -8.67 0.06
CA ASN A 36 6.73 -9.68 0.91
C ASN A 36 6.31 -9.53 2.39
N PRO A 37 5.61 -10.53 2.96
CA PRO A 37 5.10 -10.46 4.34
C PRO A 37 6.18 -10.60 5.42
N HIS A 38 7.43 -10.89 5.08
CA HIS A 38 8.53 -10.98 6.05
C HIS A 38 9.21 -9.62 6.35
N PHE A 39 8.70 -8.52 5.80
CA PHE A 39 9.27 -7.18 5.94
C PHE A 39 8.17 -6.13 6.20
N ASN A 40 8.58 -4.96 6.68
CA ASN A 40 7.72 -3.79 6.88
C ASN A 40 6.48 -4.04 7.76
N HIS A 41 6.68 -4.64 8.92
CA HIS A 41 5.61 -5.04 9.85
C HIS A 41 4.98 -3.84 10.57
N GLY A 42 5.75 -2.76 10.75
CA GLY A 42 5.31 -1.56 11.44
C GLY A 42 4.25 -0.79 10.66
N VAL A 43 3.05 -0.65 11.22
CA VAL A 43 1.96 0.09 10.55
C VAL A 43 1.98 1.58 10.90
N THR A 44 2.10 1.90 12.19
CA THR A 44 2.09 3.30 12.67
C THR A 44 3.45 3.96 12.54
N THR A 45 4.52 3.20 12.75
CA THR A 45 5.93 3.61 12.65
C THR A 45 6.78 2.40 12.21
N PRO A 46 7.95 2.60 11.56
CA PRO A 46 8.86 1.50 11.20
C PRO A 46 9.89 1.19 12.30
N PHE A 47 9.69 1.66 13.53
CA PHE A 47 10.71 1.62 14.58
C PHE A 47 11.26 0.21 14.79
N TRP A 48 10.38 -0.77 14.95
CA TRP A 48 10.78 -2.16 15.13
C TRP A 48 11.37 -2.78 13.86
N ASP A 49 10.96 -2.33 12.67
CA ASP A 49 11.60 -2.78 11.42
C ASP A 49 13.03 -2.27 11.27
N TRP A 50 13.37 -1.14 11.88
CA TRP A 50 14.76 -0.69 12.00
C TRP A 50 15.54 -1.55 13.00
N VAL A 51 14.97 -1.78 14.19
CA VAL A 51 15.61 -2.57 15.26
C VAL A 51 15.93 -3.98 14.78
N PHE A 52 15.02 -4.60 14.02
CA PHE A 52 15.15 -5.97 13.54
C PHE A 52 15.64 -6.08 12.09
N GLY A 53 15.98 -4.97 11.43
CA GLY A 53 16.51 -4.97 10.07
C GLY A 53 15.52 -5.42 8.99
N THR A 54 14.22 -5.38 9.27
CA THR A 54 13.14 -5.82 8.37
C THR A 54 12.52 -4.67 7.56
N ARG A 55 13.16 -3.50 7.54
CA ARG A 55 12.71 -2.37 6.72
C ARG A 55 13.16 -2.48 5.26
N ARG A 56 12.22 -2.24 4.35
CA ARG A 56 12.40 -2.17 2.89
C ARG A 56 11.72 -0.92 2.33
N ALA A 57 12.38 -0.28 1.38
CA ALA A 57 11.80 0.82 0.62
C ALA A 57 10.77 0.26 -0.37
N PRO A 58 9.50 0.70 -0.33
CA PRO A 58 8.50 0.23 -1.28
C PRO A 58 8.81 0.78 -2.69
N GLY A 59 8.85 -0.12 -3.68
CA GLY A 59 8.77 0.24 -5.09
C GLY A 59 7.32 0.38 -5.55
N VAL A 60 7.03 0.05 -6.82
CA VAL A 60 5.64 -0.06 -7.30
C VAL A 60 4.99 -1.31 -6.72
N ILE A 61 3.93 -1.13 -5.93
CA ILE A 61 3.22 -2.20 -5.26
C ILE A 61 2.20 -2.80 -6.22
N ARG A 62 2.37 -4.08 -6.54
CA ARG A 62 1.48 -4.81 -7.45
C ARG A 62 0.34 -5.43 -6.65
N VAL A 63 -0.86 -4.88 -6.77
CA VAL A 63 -2.04 -5.29 -5.98
C VAL A 63 -2.88 -6.28 -6.79
N PRO A 64 -3.26 -7.44 -6.24
CA PRO A 64 -4.24 -8.32 -6.88
C PRO A 64 -5.58 -7.59 -7.09
N PRO A 65 -6.20 -7.63 -8.29
CA PRO A 65 -7.46 -6.91 -8.54
C PRO A 65 -8.58 -7.22 -7.54
N LYS A 66 -8.67 -8.49 -7.08
CA LYS A 66 -9.65 -8.93 -6.08
C LYS A 66 -9.46 -8.31 -4.69
N LEU A 67 -8.25 -7.85 -4.37
CA LEU A 67 -7.88 -7.25 -3.10
C LEU A 67 -7.62 -5.74 -3.23
N ALA A 68 -7.92 -5.16 -4.39
CA ALA A 68 -7.68 -3.76 -4.64
C ALA A 68 -8.66 -2.89 -3.85
N MET A 69 -8.13 -1.87 -3.18
CA MET A 69 -8.94 -0.96 -2.39
C MET A 69 -9.78 -0.05 -3.29
N GLY A 70 -11.01 0.28 -2.86
CA GLY A 70 -11.93 1.10 -3.67
C GLY A 70 -11.44 2.53 -3.96
N TRP A 71 -10.53 3.06 -3.13
CA TRP A 71 -9.87 4.34 -3.39
C TRP A 71 -8.73 4.23 -4.41
N LEU A 72 -8.17 3.03 -4.63
CA LEU A 72 -7.05 2.81 -5.55
C LEU A 72 -7.53 2.70 -7.00
N VAL A 73 -8.71 2.11 -7.19
CA VAL A 73 -9.25 1.76 -8.51
C VAL A 73 -10.37 2.74 -8.90
N ASP A 74 -10.45 3.08 -10.18
CA ASP A 74 -11.60 3.78 -10.74
C ASP A 74 -12.74 2.76 -10.96
N PRO A 75 -13.93 2.94 -10.35
CA PRO A 75 -15.03 2.00 -10.49
C PRO A 75 -15.58 1.89 -11.91
N ARG A 76 -15.38 2.89 -12.79
CA ARG A 76 -15.86 2.88 -14.18
C ARG A 76 -14.95 2.07 -15.10
N THR A 77 -13.63 2.19 -14.93
CA THR A 77 -12.64 1.59 -15.84
C THR A 77 -11.97 0.35 -15.25
N GLY A 78 -12.05 0.18 -13.93
CA GLY A 78 -11.32 -0.84 -13.19
C GLY A 78 -9.80 -0.61 -13.17
N ALA A 79 -9.29 0.51 -13.68
CA ALA A 79 -7.87 0.84 -13.70
C ALA A 79 -7.42 1.55 -12.42
N VAL A 80 -6.10 1.56 -12.15
CA VAL A 80 -5.54 2.36 -11.05
C VAL A 80 -5.74 3.84 -11.35
N ARG A 81 -6.24 4.60 -10.38
CA ARG A 81 -6.41 6.06 -10.52
C ARG A 81 -5.06 6.72 -10.78
N ALA A 82 -5.02 7.71 -11.70
CA ALA A 82 -3.78 8.36 -12.13
C ALA A 82 -2.94 8.92 -10.98
N GLU A 83 -3.60 9.48 -9.95
CA GLU A 83 -2.98 9.99 -8.72
C GLU A 83 -2.23 8.95 -7.87
N HIS A 84 -2.41 7.66 -8.16
CA HIS A 84 -1.78 6.54 -7.45
C HIS A 84 -0.92 5.66 -8.35
N ALA A 85 -0.93 5.88 -9.67
CA ALA A 85 -0.24 5.06 -10.65
C ALA A 85 1.29 5.06 -10.48
N THR A 86 1.86 6.06 -9.81
CA THR A 86 3.30 6.12 -9.50
C THR A 86 3.76 5.11 -8.46
N GLY A 87 2.86 4.72 -7.54
CA GLY A 87 3.19 3.82 -6.42
C GLY A 87 2.51 2.45 -6.49
N TYR A 88 1.54 2.28 -7.37
CA TYR A 88 0.70 1.08 -7.42
C TYR A 88 0.40 0.64 -8.85
N SER A 89 0.33 -0.66 -9.05
CA SER A 89 -0.19 -1.29 -10.26
C SER A 89 -1.09 -2.47 -9.91
N LEU A 90 -1.89 -2.95 -10.86
CA LEU A 90 -2.70 -4.16 -10.68
C LEU A 90 -1.95 -5.38 -11.24
N LEU A 91 -1.91 -6.48 -10.48
CA LEU A 91 -1.39 -7.76 -10.97
C LEU A 91 -2.28 -8.28 -12.11
N GLY A 92 -1.64 -8.83 -13.16
CA GLY A 92 -2.33 -9.52 -14.25
C GLY A 92 -2.96 -8.61 -15.31
N ARG A 93 -2.92 -7.28 -15.18
CA ARG A 93 -3.10 -6.39 -16.33
C ARG A 93 -1.73 -6.23 -16.96
N SER A 94 -1.37 -7.18 -17.83
CA SER A 94 -0.26 -7.01 -18.76
C SER A 94 -0.39 -5.62 -19.36
N GLU A 95 0.68 -4.83 -19.28
CA GLU A 95 0.83 -3.72 -20.21
C GLU A 95 0.54 -4.31 -21.59
N VAL A 96 -0.60 -3.95 -22.17
CA VAL A 96 -0.79 -4.09 -23.60
C VAL A 96 0.24 -3.12 -24.16
N ARG A 97 1.44 -3.66 -24.42
CA ARG A 97 2.43 -3.00 -25.27
C ARG A 97 1.72 -2.80 -26.60
N ALA A 98 1.38 -1.54 -26.86
CA ALA A 98 1.06 -1.08 -28.20
C ALA A 98 2.28 -1.24 -29.11
#